data_AF-A0A9W9YCP8-F1
#
_entry.id   AF-A0A9W9YCP8-F1
#
_cell.length_a   1.000
_cell.length_b   1.000
_cell.length_c   1.000
_cell.angle_alpha   90.00
_cell.angle_beta   90.00
_cell.angle_gamma   90.00
#
_symmetry.space_group_name_H-M   'P 1'
#
loop_
_entity.id
_entity.type
_entity.pdbx_description
1 polymer ?
#
loop_
_entity_poly.entity_id
_entity_poly.type
_entity_poly.pdbx_seq_one_letter_code
_entity_poly.pdbx_strand_id
1 'polypeptide(L)'
;MARCYIFLVLIMLQLTSAYIIDEANPDGESAANGTEAKYEKDAGDESNTKDVQRLLGRLLKFIERRRLVRRCARRAFWKTRHILKQRKGNEKSALRGSYQILQHGEESTASDRRWLGALRSEICSGCVVKRICNRPPKFLRRNSLYRNRSDCRKLVLFLASHIPSGEQKLKCNPDERYRSIDGTCNNLENPKWGAALTAFERIEFPDYGDDLSEPRKSQSNKPLPNARDISRKVEITTATTTTTSSLP
;
A
#
# COMPACT_ATOMS: atom_id res chain seq x y z
N MET A 1 6.68 21.80 11.58
CA MET A 1 6.57 20.72 12.60
C MET A 1 5.23 19.96 12.54
N ALA A 2 4.20 20.48 11.84
CA ALA A 2 2.92 19.78 11.59
C ALA A 2 2.97 18.63 10.57
N ARG A 3 3.98 18.58 9.68
CA ARG A 3 4.06 17.60 8.58
C ARG A 3 4.46 16.17 8.97
N CYS A 4 4.77 15.90 10.24
CA CYS A 4 4.98 14.52 10.73
C CYS A 4 3.74 13.96 11.44
N TYR A 5 2.93 14.83 12.06
CA TYR A 5 1.68 14.43 12.71
C TYR A 5 0.59 14.15 11.66
N ILE A 6 0.58 14.97 10.60
CA ILE A 6 -0.21 14.73 9.38
C ILE A 6 0.23 13.45 8.67
N PHE A 7 1.41 12.87 8.97
CA PHE A 7 1.89 11.65 8.34
C PHE A 7 1.52 10.34 9.04
N LEU A 8 1.05 10.37 10.28
CA LEU A 8 0.27 9.24 10.84
C LEU A 8 -1.16 9.24 10.27
N VAL A 9 -1.65 10.41 9.85
CA VAL A 9 -2.89 10.60 9.08
C VAL A 9 -2.74 10.21 7.60
N LEU A 10 -1.53 10.22 7.05
CA LEU A 10 -1.23 9.73 5.68
C LEU A 10 -0.83 8.26 5.60
N ILE A 11 -0.87 7.50 6.70
CA ILE A 11 -0.82 6.03 6.64
C ILE A 11 -2.17 5.48 6.14
N MET A 12 -3.23 6.30 6.14
CA MET A 12 -4.57 5.95 5.67
C MET A 12 -5.04 6.72 4.43
N LEU A 13 -4.20 7.59 3.86
CA LEU A 13 -4.21 7.71 2.40
C LEU A 13 -3.42 6.50 1.95
N GLN A 14 -4.12 5.50 1.44
CA GLN A 14 -3.55 4.30 0.86
C GLN A 14 -2.79 4.60 -0.45
N LEU A 15 -1.81 5.48 -0.32
CA LEU A 15 -0.74 5.79 -1.26
C LEU A 15 0.56 5.40 -0.56
N THR A 16 0.64 4.17 -0.07
CA THR A 16 1.92 3.47 0.09
C THR A 16 1.94 2.25 -0.80
N SER A 17 1.61 2.53 -2.05
CA SER A 17 2.40 2.00 -3.13
C SER A 17 3.20 3.19 -3.64
N ALA A 18 4.53 3.13 -3.58
CA ALA A 18 5.37 4.02 -4.39
C ALA A 18 5.21 3.72 -5.90
N TYR A 19 4.43 2.70 -6.25
CA TYR A 19 3.84 2.51 -7.57
C TYR A 19 2.70 3.51 -7.74
N ILE A 20 3.09 4.75 -8.07
CA ILE A 20 2.52 5.30 -9.29
C ILE A 20 3.20 4.48 -10.37
N ILE A 21 2.40 3.83 -11.22
CA ILE A 21 2.87 2.98 -12.30
C ILE A 21 3.68 3.86 -13.26
N ASP A 22 4.98 4.05 -12.98
CA ASP A 22 5.99 4.48 -13.95
C ASP A 22 6.57 3.24 -14.67
N GLU A 23 5.92 2.07 -14.55
CA GLU A 23 6.17 0.94 -15.44
C GLU A 23 5.38 1.13 -16.73
N ALA A 24 6.07 1.65 -17.75
CA ALA A 24 5.69 1.43 -19.13
C ALA A 24 5.82 -0.06 -19.46
N ASN A 25 4.80 -0.84 -19.08
CA ASN A 25 4.09 -1.85 -19.89
C ASN A 25 3.33 -2.84 -18.99
N PRO A 26 1.99 -2.84 -19.01
CA PRO A 26 1.22 -4.06 -18.76
C PRO A 26 0.28 -4.33 -19.94
N ASP A 27 0.57 -5.38 -20.68
CA ASP A 27 -0.26 -5.88 -21.77
C ASP A 27 -1.56 -6.50 -21.21
N GLY A 28 -2.68 -6.24 -21.88
CA GLY A 28 -3.78 -7.20 -22.00
C GLY A 28 -4.88 -7.16 -20.95
N GLU A 29 -5.95 -6.45 -21.29
CA GLU A 29 -7.28 -6.51 -20.67
C GLU A 29 -7.86 -7.94 -20.69
N SER A 30 -8.50 -8.35 -19.59
CA SER A 30 -9.56 -9.35 -19.65
C SER A 30 -10.63 -9.07 -18.60
N ALA A 31 -11.85 -8.87 -19.07
CA ALA A 31 -13.04 -8.62 -18.28
C ALA A 31 -13.45 -9.90 -17.54
N ALA A 32 -13.69 -9.79 -16.24
CA ALA A 32 -14.34 -10.84 -15.44
C ALA A 32 -15.72 -10.35 -14.98
N ASN A 33 -16.76 -11.08 -15.39
CA ASN A 33 -18.12 -10.91 -14.89
C ASN A 33 -18.18 -11.34 -13.42
N GLY A 34 -18.35 -10.37 -12.50
CA GLY A 34 -18.52 -10.62 -11.08
C GLY A 34 -19.99 -10.69 -10.70
N THR A 35 -20.46 -11.85 -10.27
CA THR A 35 -21.68 -11.97 -9.49
C THR A 35 -21.48 -11.30 -8.13
N GLU A 36 -22.42 -10.43 -7.77
CA GLU A 36 -22.41 -9.57 -6.59
C GLU A 36 -22.42 -10.41 -5.30
N ALA A 37 -21.27 -10.53 -4.64
CA ALA A 37 -21.18 -11.13 -3.32
C ALA A 37 -21.65 -10.10 -2.27
N LYS A 38 -22.79 -10.38 -1.65
CA LYS A 38 -23.26 -9.64 -0.46
C LYS A 38 -22.28 -9.85 0.69
N TYR A 39 -21.68 -8.75 1.15
CA TYR A 39 -20.86 -8.75 2.36
C TYR A 39 -21.76 -8.86 3.60
N GLU A 40 -21.61 -9.97 4.32
CA GLU A 40 -22.13 -10.17 5.66
C GLU A 40 -21.23 -9.38 6.64
N LYS A 41 -21.79 -8.36 7.29
CA LYS A 41 -21.13 -7.66 8.40
C LYS A 41 -21.17 -8.61 9.60
N ASP A 42 -20.03 -9.19 9.97
CA ASP A 42 -19.91 -9.94 11.22
C ASP A 42 -20.25 -9.01 12.40
N ALA A 43 -21.38 -9.31 13.04
CA ALA A 43 -22.02 -8.54 14.10
C ALA A 43 -21.34 -8.72 15.49
N GLY A 44 -20.01 -8.58 15.57
CA GLY A 44 -19.28 -8.85 16.80
C GLY A 44 -18.08 -7.94 17.06
N ASP A 45 -18.26 -6.62 17.25
CA ASP A 45 -17.07 -5.75 17.33
C ASP A 45 -17.12 -4.51 18.25
N GLU A 46 -18.13 -4.32 19.11
CA GLU A 46 -18.18 -3.11 19.96
C GLU A 46 -17.21 -3.17 21.16
N SER A 47 -17.00 -4.35 21.76
CA SER A 47 -16.03 -4.56 22.85
C SER A 47 -14.58 -4.53 22.34
N ASN A 48 -14.35 -5.08 21.15
CA ASN A 48 -13.03 -5.17 20.53
C ASN A 48 -12.54 -3.79 20.05
N THR A 49 -13.44 -2.96 19.49
CA THR A 49 -13.12 -1.59 19.06
C THR A 49 -12.59 -0.71 20.20
N LYS A 50 -13.19 -0.79 21.41
CA LYS A 50 -12.74 -0.01 22.59
C LYS A 50 -11.34 -0.41 23.05
N ASP A 51 -11.02 -1.69 23.02
CA ASP A 51 -9.69 -2.18 23.39
C ASP A 51 -8.63 -1.84 22.34
N VAL A 52 -8.99 -1.91 21.06
CA VAL A 52 -8.13 -1.45 19.95
C VAL A 52 -7.81 0.03 20.10
N GLN A 53 -8.81 0.89 20.34
CA GLN A 53 -8.60 2.32 20.57
C GLN A 53 -7.72 2.59 21.80
N ARG A 54 -7.89 1.82 22.88
CA ARG A 54 -7.05 1.92 24.08
C ARG A 54 -5.60 1.55 23.79
N LEU A 55 -5.37 0.46 23.07
CA LEU A 55 -4.03 0.01 22.66
C LEU A 55 -3.39 1.02 21.69
N LEU A 56 -4.15 1.54 20.73
CA LEU A 56 -3.71 2.60 19.82
C LEU A 56 -3.30 3.85 20.59
N GLY A 57 -4.10 4.32 21.54
CA GLY A 57 -3.76 5.47 22.38
C GLY A 57 -2.45 5.28 23.15
N ARG A 58 -2.19 4.07 23.68
CA ARG A 58 -0.91 3.73 24.34
C ARG A 58 0.26 3.71 23.37
N LEU A 59 0.04 3.19 22.15
CA LEU A 59 1.03 3.15 21.08
C LEU A 59 1.43 4.56 20.63
N LEU A 60 0.45 5.44 20.38
CA LEU A 60 0.69 6.82 19.99
C LEU A 60 1.46 7.58 21.08
N LYS A 61 1.06 7.46 22.35
CA LYS A 61 1.80 8.03 23.49
C LYS A 61 3.24 7.51 23.56
N PHE A 62 3.47 6.22 23.30
CA PHE A 62 4.81 5.65 23.29
C PHE A 62 5.66 6.23 22.15
N ILE A 63 5.10 6.33 20.94
CA ILE A 63 5.76 6.89 19.75
C ILE A 63 6.17 8.35 20.00
N GLU A 64 5.26 9.13 20.58
CA GLU A 64 5.45 10.54 20.88
C GLU A 64 6.51 10.77 21.96
N ARG A 65 6.39 10.10 23.12
CA ARG A 65 7.36 10.20 24.23
C ARG A 65 8.77 9.85 23.79
N ARG A 66 8.91 8.85 22.92
CA ARG A 66 10.21 8.41 22.37
C ARG A 66 10.66 9.22 21.15
N ARG A 67 9.89 10.21 20.71
CA ARG A 67 10.13 11.03 19.51
C ARG A 67 10.50 10.17 18.29
N LEU A 68 9.85 9.00 18.14
CA LEU A 68 10.22 8.01 17.12
C LEU A 68 10.04 8.57 15.72
N VAL A 69 8.88 9.18 15.47
CA VAL A 69 8.54 9.81 14.19
C VAL A 69 9.57 10.88 13.83
N ARG A 70 9.89 11.81 14.74
CA ARG A 70 10.89 12.87 14.48
C ARG A 70 12.26 12.30 14.12
N ARG A 71 12.72 11.26 14.83
CA ARG A 71 14.02 10.62 14.57
C ARG A 71 14.02 9.86 13.24
N CYS A 72 12.95 9.12 12.95
CA CYS A 72 12.81 8.37 11.71
C CYS A 72 12.61 9.27 10.50
N ALA A 73 11.87 10.37 10.63
CA ALA A 73 11.70 11.38 9.58
C ALA A 73 13.02 12.05 9.20
N ARG A 74 13.86 12.41 10.19
CA ARG A 74 15.22 12.89 9.91
C ARG A 74 16.03 11.85 9.13
N ARG A 75 15.99 10.58 9.54
CA ARG A 75 16.68 9.50 8.83
C ARG A 75 16.17 9.34 7.40
N ALA A 76 14.85 9.39 7.19
CA ALA A 76 14.23 9.30 5.87
C ALA A 76 14.63 10.48 4.97
N PHE A 77 14.68 11.69 5.51
CA PHE A 77 15.17 12.87 4.79
C PHE A 77 16.61 12.69 4.30
N TRP A 78 17.51 12.25 5.18
CA TRP A 78 18.91 12.02 4.82
C TRP A 78 19.07 10.92 3.77
N LYS A 79 18.35 9.80 3.91
CA LYS A 79 18.35 8.71 2.93
C LYS A 79 17.88 9.16 1.55
N THR A 80 16.91 10.07 1.48
CA THR A 80 16.28 10.49 0.22
C THR A 80 16.91 11.73 -0.40
N ARG A 81 17.96 12.32 0.20
CA ARG A 81 18.52 13.61 -0.23
C ARG A 81 19.08 13.59 -1.65
N HIS A 82 19.64 12.47 -2.08
CA HIS A 82 20.27 12.31 -3.40
C HIS A 82 19.31 11.75 -4.46
N ILE A 83 18.19 11.16 -4.03
CA ILE A 83 17.32 10.36 -4.89
C ILE A 83 16.66 11.19 -6.00
N LEU A 84 16.31 12.46 -5.74
CA LEU A 84 15.74 13.31 -6.81
C LEU A 84 16.67 13.50 -8.00
N LYS A 85 17.98 13.61 -7.76
CA LYS A 85 18.95 13.79 -8.84
C LYS A 85 19.01 12.54 -9.71
N GLN A 86 18.95 11.37 -9.07
CA GLN A 86 18.90 10.07 -9.76
C GLN A 86 17.61 9.93 -10.56
N ARG A 87 16.45 10.26 -9.98
CA ARG A 87 15.15 10.23 -10.67
C ARG A 87 15.17 11.06 -11.96
N LYS A 88 15.59 12.34 -11.87
CA LYS A 88 15.68 13.22 -13.04
C LYS A 88 16.66 12.72 -14.10
N GLY A 89 17.76 12.10 -13.68
CA GLY A 89 18.72 11.47 -14.59
C GLY A 89 18.10 10.28 -15.34
N ASN A 90 17.41 9.41 -14.59
CA ASN A 90 16.74 8.23 -15.14
C ASN A 90 15.59 8.61 -16.08
N GLU A 91 14.76 9.59 -15.71
CA GLU A 91 13.69 10.11 -16.57
C GLU A 91 14.26 10.63 -17.91
N LYS A 92 15.34 11.42 -17.87
CA LYS A 92 16.01 11.88 -19.10
C LYS A 92 16.56 10.74 -19.96
N SER A 93 17.05 9.67 -19.35
CA SER A 93 17.53 8.49 -20.07
C SER A 93 16.37 7.67 -20.66
N ALA A 94 15.28 7.49 -19.91
CA ALA A 94 14.10 6.74 -20.33
C ALA A 94 13.39 7.41 -21.52
N LEU A 95 13.25 8.74 -21.50
CA LEU A 95 12.67 9.51 -22.60
C LEU A 95 13.45 9.38 -23.92
N ARG A 96 14.71 8.94 -23.90
CA ARG A 96 15.51 8.71 -25.11
C ARG A 96 15.32 7.32 -25.72
N GLY A 97 14.85 6.34 -24.94
CA GLY A 97 14.72 4.94 -25.36
C GLY A 97 13.28 4.44 -25.49
N SER A 98 12.32 5.07 -24.80
CA SER A 98 10.95 4.55 -24.65
C SER A 98 9.93 5.65 -24.91
N TYR A 99 9.55 5.83 -26.18
CA TYR A 99 8.56 6.82 -26.63
C TYR A 99 7.14 6.53 -26.11
N GLN A 100 6.86 5.33 -25.60
CA GLN A 100 5.57 4.95 -25.01
C GLN A 100 5.27 5.70 -23.71
N ILE A 101 6.30 6.09 -22.94
CA ILE A 101 6.17 6.95 -21.75
C ILE A 101 5.66 8.35 -22.16
N LEU A 102 5.88 8.80 -23.39
CA LEU A 102 5.38 10.09 -23.86
C LEU A 102 3.88 10.08 -24.20
N GLN A 103 3.22 8.91 -24.21
CA GLN A 103 1.80 8.80 -24.55
C GLN A 103 0.88 9.17 -23.38
N HIS A 104 1.41 9.18 -22.15
CA HIS A 104 0.67 9.64 -20.99
C HIS A 104 0.96 11.13 -20.74
N GLY A 105 -0.10 11.93 -20.51
CA GLY A 105 0.02 13.37 -20.32
C GLY A 105 0.89 13.74 -19.10
N GLU A 106 1.28 15.01 -18.99
CA GLU A 106 2.10 15.49 -17.86
C GLU A 106 1.44 15.19 -16.50
N GLU A 107 0.10 15.17 -16.45
CA GLU A 107 -0.69 14.84 -15.26
C GLU A 107 -0.58 13.38 -14.81
N SER A 108 -0.10 12.48 -15.68
CA SER A 108 0.14 11.07 -15.32
C SER A 108 1.37 10.89 -14.43
N THR A 109 2.23 11.92 -14.33
CA THR A 109 3.43 11.88 -13.49
C THR A 109 3.21 12.59 -12.16
N ALA A 110 3.62 11.97 -11.04
CA ALA A 110 3.61 12.68 -9.77
C ALA A 110 4.74 13.70 -9.67
N SER A 111 4.38 14.91 -9.24
CA SER A 111 5.35 15.94 -8.87
C SER A 111 6.43 15.40 -7.92
N ASP A 112 7.67 15.86 -8.12
CA ASP A 112 8.83 15.54 -7.27
C ASP A 112 8.52 15.64 -5.78
N ARG A 113 7.75 16.66 -5.39
CA ARG A 113 7.37 16.91 -4.01
C ARG A 113 6.43 15.83 -3.47
N ARG A 114 5.42 15.43 -4.25
CA ARG A 114 4.45 14.41 -3.85
C ARG A 114 5.13 13.04 -3.77
N TRP A 115 5.88 12.69 -4.81
CA TRP A 115 6.62 11.43 -4.88
C TRP A 115 7.64 11.29 -3.74
N LEU A 116 8.51 12.29 -3.53
CA LEU A 116 9.44 12.27 -2.39
C LEU A 116 8.73 12.27 -1.05
N GLY A 117 7.58 12.94 -0.97
CA GLY A 117 6.72 12.93 0.20
C GLY A 117 6.40 11.50 0.58
N ALA A 118 5.80 10.75 -0.36
CA ALA A 118 5.43 9.35 -0.21
C ALA A 118 6.61 8.45 0.18
N LEU A 119 7.72 8.54 -0.57
CA LEU A 119 8.94 7.75 -0.31
C LEU A 119 9.52 8.02 1.09
N ARG A 120 9.55 9.28 1.53
CA ARG A 120 10.04 9.63 2.88
C ARG A 120 9.15 9.04 3.96
N SER A 121 7.84 9.05 3.77
CA SER A 121 6.92 8.45 4.73
C SER A 121 7.01 6.94 4.78
N GLU A 122 7.18 6.27 3.66
CA GLU A 122 7.42 4.83 3.62
C GLU A 122 8.66 4.47 4.46
N ILE A 123 9.80 5.14 4.19
CA ILE A 123 11.05 4.94 4.95
C ILE A 123 10.87 5.30 6.44
N CYS A 124 10.07 6.33 6.74
CA CYS A 124 9.78 6.76 8.11
C CYS A 124 8.97 5.70 8.85
N SER A 125 7.87 5.23 8.27
CA SER A 125 6.96 4.22 8.82
C SER A 125 7.72 2.91 9.08
N GLY A 126 8.49 2.42 8.12
CA GLY A 126 9.34 1.24 8.30
C GLY A 126 10.37 1.42 9.43
N CYS A 127 10.98 2.60 9.54
CA CYS A 127 11.88 2.91 10.65
C CYS A 127 11.16 2.93 12.02
N VAL A 128 9.95 3.48 12.11
CA VAL A 128 9.17 3.55 13.35
C VAL A 128 8.77 2.14 13.80
N VAL A 129 8.16 1.37 12.91
CA VAL A 129 7.76 -0.02 13.16
C VAL A 129 8.98 -0.86 13.57
N LYS A 130 10.09 -0.75 12.83
CA LYS A 130 11.34 -1.45 13.17
C LYS A 130 11.86 -1.08 14.56
N ARG A 131 11.80 0.20 14.96
CA ARG A 131 12.26 0.65 16.29
C ARG A 131 11.34 0.18 17.41
N ILE A 132 10.02 0.17 17.19
CA ILE A 132 9.05 -0.36 18.15
C ILE A 132 9.32 -1.85 18.36
N CYS A 133 9.38 -2.64 17.28
CA CYS A 133 9.53 -4.08 17.39
C CYS A 133 10.94 -4.57 17.74
N ASN A 134 11.97 -3.71 17.64
CA ASN A 134 13.29 -3.98 18.22
C ASN A 134 13.29 -3.93 19.75
N ARG A 135 12.48 -3.03 20.35
CA ARG A 135 12.38 -2.85 21.80
C ARG A 135 10.92 -2.60 22.16
N PRO A 136 10.08 -3.66 22.10
CA PRO A 136 8.64 -3.53 22.21
C PRO A 136 8.24 -3.06 23.62
N PRO A 137 7.31 -2.11 23.74
CA PRO A 137 6.76 -1.71 25.03
C PRO A 137 6.01 -2.88 25.69
N LYS A 138 5.97 -2.87 27.03
CA LYS A 138 5.36 -3.95 27.84
C LYS A 138 3.93 -4.30 27.42
N PHE A 139 3.14 -3.32 26.99
CA PHE A 139 1.75 -3.54 26.59
C PHE A 139 1.60 -4.28 25.26
N LEU A 140 2.56 -4.18 24.34
CA LEU A 140 2.58 -5.00 23.13
C LEU A 140 3.02 -6.43 23.43
N ARG A 141 4.01 -6.60 24.33
CA ARG A 141 4.51 -7.93 24.75
C ARG A 141 3.48 -8.77 25.49
N ARG A 142 2.52 -8.12 26.17
CA ARG A 142 1.45 -8.80 26.93
C ARG A 142 0.23 -9.13 26.07
N ASN A 143 0.22 -8.71 24.80
CA ASN A 143 -0.88 -9.01 23.90
C ASN A 143 -0.77 -10.48 23.44
N SER A 144 -1.87 -11.22 23.46
CA SER A 144 -1.93 -12.64 23.09
C SER A 144 -1.50 -12.91 21.64
N LEU A 145 -1.65 -11.92 20.76
CA LEU A 145 -1.24 -11.99 19.35
C LEU A 145 0.26 -11.83 19.16
N TYR A 146 1.04 -11.49 20.18
CA TYR A 146 2.48 -11.27 20.10
C TYR A 146 3.25 -12.56 20.47
N ARG A 147 3.88 -13.25 19.50
CA ARG A 147 4.83 -14.35 19.78
C ARG A 147 6.24 -14.05 19.26
N ASN A 148 6.34 -13.47 18.07
CA ASN A 148 7.61 -13.16 17.42
C ASN A 148 7.65 -11.71 16.91
N ARG A 149 8.73 -11.36 16.20
CA ARG A 149 8.94 -10.01 15.66
C ARG A 149 8.03 -9.66 14.47
N SER A 150 7.64 -10.64 13.65
CA SER A 150 6.65 -10.44 12.57
C SER A 150 5.28 -10.12 13.18
N ASP A 151 4.86 -10.84 14.21
CA ASP A 151 3.60 -10.59 14.91
C ASP A 151 3.54 -9.18 15.51
N CYS A 152 4.67 -8.69 16.04
CA CYS A 152 4.78 -7.30 16.49
C CYS A 152 4.46 -6.30 15.37
N ARG A 153 5.00 -6.53 14.17
CA ARG A 153 4.80 -5.63 13.04
C ARG A 153 3.35 -5.64 12.60
N LYS A 154 2.76 -6.84 12.44
CA LYS A 154 1.34 -7.02 12.13
C LYS A 154 0.44 -6.29 13.14
N LEU A 155 0.69 -6.48 14.43
CA LEU A 155 -0.08 -5.81 15.49
C LEU A 155 0.09 -4.28 15.44
N VAL A 156 1.30 -3.76 15.22
CA VAL A 156 1.53 -2.31 15.13
C VAL A 156 0.85 -1.72 13.89
N LEU A 157 0.89 -2.41 12.75
CA LEU A 157 0.22 -1.99 11.52
C LEU A 157 -1.29 -2.05 11.65
N PHE A 158 -1.83 -3.11 12.25
CA PHE A 158 -3.24 -3.25 12.59
C PHE A 158 -3.72 -2.13 13.52
N LEU A 159 -2.99 -1.82 14.58
CA LEU A 159 -3.35 -0.68 15.43
C LEU A 159 -3.29 0.64 14.65
N ALA A 160 -2.30 0.81 13.77
CA ALA A 160 -2.16 2.01 12.96
C ALA A 160 -3.27 2.17 11.91
N SER A 161 -3.89 1.08 11.41
CA SER A 161 -5.03 1.16 10.48
C SER A 161 -6.29 1.73 11.14
N HIS A 162 -6.36 1.75 12.47
CA HIS A 162 -7.46 2.34 13.23
C HIS A 162 -7.20 3.81 13.58
N ILE A 163 -6.13 4.42 13.07
CA ILE A 163 -5.92 5.86 13.20
C ILE A 163 -6.98 6.55 12.33
N PRO A 164 -7.87 7.39 12.91
CA PRO A 164 -8.87 8.10 12.13
C PRO A 164 -8.13 8.96 11.09
N SER A 165 -8.45 8.74 9.81
CA SER A 165 -7.96 9.60 8.75
C SER A 165 -8.54 11.00 8.99
N GLY A 166 -7.67 12.01 9.05
CA GLY A 166 -8.06 13.42 9.12
C GLY A 166 -8.66 13.94 7.82
N GLU A 167 -9.26 13.06 7.01
CA GLU A 167 -10.00 13.44 5.83
C GLU A 167 -11.33 14.05 6.26
N GLN A 168 -11.70 15.15 5.61
CA GLN A 168 -13.00 15.76 5.88
C GLN A 168 -14.09 14.74 5.55
N LYS A 169 -15.04 14.58 6.48
CA LYS A 169 -16.22 13.75 6.26
C LYS A 169 -16.99 14.33 5.08
N LEU A 170 -16.97 13.61 3.95
CA LEU A 170 -17.68 14.02 2.74
C LEU A 170 -19.18 14.09 3.06
N LYS A 171 -19.83 15.21 2.74
CA LYS A 171 -21.28 15.37 2.92
C LYS A 171 -21.96 15.05 1.60
N CYS A 172 -22.75 13.98 1.57
CA CYS A 172 -23.51 13.58 0.40
C CYS A 172 -24.92 14.17 0.41
N ASN A 173 -25.42 14.48 -0.79
CA ASN A 173 -26.81 14.84 -1.03
C ASN A 173 -27.62 13.56 -1.33
N PRO A 174 -28.59 13.16 -0.49
CA PRO A 174 -29.40 11.96 -0.75
C PRO A 174 -30.35 12.13 -1.95
N ASP A 175 -30.66 13.36 -2.33
CA ASP A 175 -31.60 13.68 -3.43
C ASP A 175 -30.87 13.82 -4.79
N GLU A 176 -29.58 13.52 -4.84
CA GLU A 176 -28.78 13.59 -6.06
C GLU A 176 -29.25 12.54 -7.07
N ARG A 177 -29.64 12.98 -8.27
CA ARG A 177 -30.25 12.08 -9.28
C ARG A 177 -29.24 11.23 -10.05
N TYR A 178 -27.99 11.68 -10.14
CA TYR A 178 -26.96 11.06 -10.98
C TYR A 178 -25.72 10.70 -10.15
N ARG A 179 -25.01 9.66 -10.59
CA ARG A 179 -23.76 9.23 -9.96
C ARG A 179 -22.66 10.26 -10.23
N SER A 180 -21.77 10.45 -9.26
CA SER A 180 -20.55 11.21 -9.52
C SER A 180 -19.64 10.43 -10.48
N ILE A 181 -18.80 11.15 -11.22
CA ILE A 181 -17.85 10.55 -12.18
C ILE A 181 -16.85 9.63 -11.48
N ASP A 182 -16.43 9.99 -10.27
CA ASP A 182 -15.47 9.23 -9.48
C ASP A 182 -16.13 8.16 -8.59
N GLY A 183 -17.46 8.00 -8.60
CA GLY A 183 -18.17 7.04 -7.78
C GLY A 183 -18.36 7.42 -6.30
N THR A 184 -17.93 8.62 -5.88
CA THR A 184 -18.25 9.16 -4.55
C THR A 184 -19.76 9.30 -4.31
N CYS A 185 -20.16 9.22 -3.05
CA CYS A 185 -21.56 9.30 -2.60
C CYS A 185 -22.52 8.21 -3.13
N ASN A 186 -22.01 7.16 -3.78
CA ASN A 186 -22.81 5.98 -4.13
C ASN A 186 -23.35 5.28 -2.86
N ASN A 187 -22.54 5.27 -1.79
CA ASN A 187 -22.96 4.83 -0.46
C ASN A 187 -23.03 6.04 0.50
N LEU A 188 -24.22 6.38 1.02
CA LEU A 188 -24.42 7.57 1.86
C LEU A 188 -23.76 7.47 3.24
N GLU A 189 -23.62 6.26 3.79
CA GLU A 189 -22.96 6.02 5.07
C GLU A 189 -21.44 6.08 4.93
N ASN A 190 -20.92 5.54 3.83
CA ASN A 190 -19.50 5.45 3.50
C ASN A 190 -19.22 6.02 2.11
N PRO A 191 -19.18 7.37 1.97
CA PRO A 191 -19.17 8.04 0.67
C PRO A 191 -18.04 7.70 -0.31
N LYS A 192 -16.97 7.05 0.15
CA LYS A 192 -15.81 6.70 -0.66
C LYS A 192 -15.77 5.23 -1.09
N TRP A 193 -16.70 4.40 -0.62
CA TRP A 193 -16.71 2.99 -1.00
C TRP A 193 -16.98 2.84 -2.50
N GLY A 194 -16.05 2.18 -3.19
CA GLY A 194 -16.10 2.00 -4.65
C GLY A 194 -15.71 3.24 -5.46
N ALA A 195 -15.27 4.33 -4.82
CA ALA A 195 -14.82 5.51 -5.54
C ALA A 195 -13.45 5.29 -6.20
N ALA A 196 -13.24 5.87 -7.38
CA ALA A 196 -11.97 5.85 -8.09
C ALA A 196 -10.86 6.55 -7.28
N LEU A 197 -9.60 6.20 -7.56
CA LEU A 197 -8.41 6.73 -6.88
C LEU A 197 -8.42 6.52 -5.34
N THR A 198 -9.25 5.60 -4.86
CA THR A 198 -9.15 5.02 -3.52
C THR A 198 -8.38 3.71 -3.60
N ALA A 199 -7.90 3.20 -2.47
CA ALA A 199 -7.21 1.92 -2.51
C ALA A 199 -8.15 0.74 -2.42
N PHE A 200 -7.65 -0.38 -2.94
CA PHE A 200 -8.28 -1.67 -2.82
C PHE A 200 -8.43 -2.08 -1.35
N GLU A 201 -9.65 -2.51 -1.03
CA GLU A 201 -9.94 -3.26 0.19
C GLU A 201 -9.10 -4.54 0.21
N ARG A 202 -8.63 -4.93 1.39
CA ARG A 202 -7.83 -6.15 1.55
C ARG A 202 -8.59 -7.15 2.40
N ILE A 203 -8.94 -8.29 1.81
CA ILE A 203 -9.57 -9.42 2.52
C ILE A 203 -8.54 -10.08 3.46
N GLU A 204 -7.28 -10.15 3.03
CA GLU A 204 -6.17 -10.76 3.77
C GLU A 204 -5.09 -9.74 4.09
N PHE A 205 -4.31 -10.02 5.15
CA PHE A 205 -3.17 -9.17 5.49
C PHE A 205 -2.11 -9.19 4.37
N PRO A 206 -1.49 -8.04 4.05
CA PRO A 206 -0.45 -8.00 3.04
C PRO A 206 0.80 -8.78 3.47
N ASP A 207 1.42 -9.50 2.53
CA ASP A 207 2.67 -10.22 2.71
C ASP A 207 3.80 -9.56 1.91
N TYR A 208 4.47 -8.61 2.56
CA TYR A 208 5.62 -7.89 2.02
C TYR A 208 6.92 -8.41 2.63
N GLY A 209 8.03 -8.34 1.87
CA GLY A 209 9.34 -8.82 2.32
C GLY A 209 9.88 -8.08 3.56
N ASP A 210 9.37 -6.88 3.84
CA ASP A 210 9.66 -6.10 5.04
C ASP A 210 8.44 -5.80 5.92
N ASP A 211 7.30 -6.46 5.62
CA ASP A 211 5.96 -6.24 6.15
C ASP A 211 5.38 -4.84 5.87
N LEU A 212 5.95 -4.05 4.94
CA LEU A 212 5.48 -2.69 4.65
C LEU A 212 5.26 -2.42 3.16
N SER A 213 6.27 -2.62 2.33
CA SER A 213 6.25 -2.21 0.92
C SER A 213 7.22 -2.95 0.03
N GLU A 214 8.25 -3.61 0.57
CA GLU A 214 9.17 -4.41 -0.23
C GLU A 214 8.44 -5.60 -0.85
N PRO A 215 8.67 -5.91 -2.14
CA PRO A 215 8.13 -7.12 -2.75
C PRO A 215 8.38 -8.37 -1.90
N ARG A 216 7.40 -9.27 -1.92
CA ARG A 216 7.44 -10.51 -1.14
C ARG A 216 8.72 -11.30 -1.43
N LYS A 217 9.26 -11.95 -0.40
CA LYS A 217 10.40 -12.86 -0.49
C LYS A 217 9.95 -14.30 -0.29
N SER A 218 10.76 -15.26 -0.70
CA SER A 218 10.49 -16.68 -0.42
C SER A 218 10.44 -16.93 1.10
N GLN A 219 9.89 -18.07 1.51
CA GLN A 219 9.93 -18.53 2.90
C GLN A 219 11.38 -18.64 3.44
N SER A 220 12.35 -18.84 2.55
CA SER A 220 13.79 -18.87 2.87
C SER A 220 14.46 -17.48 2.84
N ASN A 221 13.69 -16.40 2.76
CA ASN A 221 14.15 -15.00 2.63
C ASN A 221 14.99 -14.71 1.36
N LYS A 222 14.89 -15.56 0.33
CA LYS A 222 15.55 -15.34 -0.96
C LYS A 222 14.63 -14.58 -1.93
N PRO A 223 15.18 -13.90 -2.95
CA PRO A 223 14.37 -13.32 -4.01
C PRO A 223 13.48 -14.38 -4.67
N LEU A 224 12.25 -14.00 -5.04
CA LEU A 224 11.38 -14.85 -5.83
C LEU A 224 11.94 -15.00 -7.27
N PRO A 225 11.64 -16.11 -7.96
CA PRO A 225 12.02 -16.28 -9.36
C PRO A 225 11.51 -15.12 -10.23
N ASN A 226 12.23 -14.82 -11.31
CA ASN A 226 11.79 -13.81 -12.26
C ASN A 226 10.45 -14.23 -12.90
N ALA A 227 9.49 -13.31 -12.97
CA ALA A 227 8.15 -13.60 -13.50
C ALA A 227 8.18 -14.14 -14.94
N ARG A 228 9.10 -13.63 -15.79
CA ARG A 228 9.28 -14.10 -17.17
C ARG A 228 9.84 -15.52 -17.22
N ASP A 229 10.69 -15.90 -16.27
CA ASP A 229 11.19 -17.28 -16.18
C ASP A 229 10.06 -18.25 -15.80
N ILE A 230 9.16 -17.83 -14.92
CA ILE A 230 7.99 -18.65 -14.54
C ILE A 230 7.05 -18.80 -15.73
N SER A 231 6.67 -17.71 -16.40
CA SER A 231 5.83 -17.76 -17.61
C SER A 231 6.44 -18.69 -18.65
N ARG A 232 7.74 -18.54 -18.97
CA ARG A 232 8.40 -19.43 -19.94
C ARG A 232 8.45 -20.91 -19.52
N LYS A 233 8.55 -21.21 -18.23
CA LYS A 233 8.72 -22.60 -17.75
C LYS A 233 7.40 -23.29 -17.41
N VAL A 234 6.35 -22.54 -17.11
CA VAL A 234 5.07 -23.07 -16.60
C VAL A 234 3.94 -22.82 -17.60
N GLU A 235 3.98 -21.70 -18.34
CA GLU A 235 2.88 -21.27 -19.23
C GLU A 235 3.05 -21.79 -20.66
N ILE A 236 4.25 -22.24 -21.06
CA ILE A 236 4.45 -22.89 -22.36
C ILE A 236 3.86 -24.30 -22.28
N THR A 237 2.57 -24.39 -22.57
CA THR A 237 2.00 -25.64 -23.07
C THR A 237 2.66 -25.85 -24.43
N THR A 238 3.50 -26.89 -24.54
CA THR A 238 3.87 -27.42 -25.84
C THR A 238 2.57 -27.86 -26.51
N ALA A 239 1.96 -26.98 -27.29
CA ALA A 239 1.21 -27.41 -28.45
C ALA A 239 2.23 -28.08 -29.35
N THR A 240 2.55 -29.33 -29.02
CA THR A 240 3.16 -30.28 -29.94
C THR A 240 2.16 -30.33 -31.07
N THR A 241 2.42 -29.57 -32.14
CA THR A 241 1.84 -29.79 -33.44
C THR A 241 2.26 -31.21 -33.81
N THR A 242 1.49 -32.20 -33.37
CA THR A 242 1.43 -33.51 -34.03
C THR A 242 0.85 -33.23 -35.40
N THR A 243 1.71 -32.79 -36.32
CA THR A 243 1.47 -32.89 -37.75
C THR A 243 1.49 -34.39 -38.06
N THR A 244 0.37 -35.07 -37.82
CA THR A 244 0.15 -36.41 -38.36
C THR A 244 0.13 -36.28 -39.86
N SER A 245 1.25 -36.66 -40.48
CA SER A 245 1.29 -37.05 -41.89
C SER A 245 0.38 -38.26 -42.07
N SER A 246 -0.76 -38.07 -42.72
CA SER A 246 -1.48 -39.16 -43.36
C SER A 246 -1.77 -38.75 -44.80
N LEU A 247 -0.94 -39.29 -45.71
CA LEU A 247 -1.24 -39.48 -47.13
C LEU A 247 -2.58 -40.23 -47.28
N PRO A 248 -3.31 -39.96 -48.38
CA PRO A 248 -3.26 -40.90 -49.49
C PRO A 248 -2.71 -40.30 -50.79
#